data_AF-A0A520K0D3-F1
#
_entry.id   AF-A0A520K0D3-F1
#
_cell.length_a   1.000
_cell.length_b   1.000
_cell.length_c   1.000
_cell.angle_alpha   90.00
_cell.angle_beta   90.00
_cell.angle_gamma   90.00
#
_symmetry.space_group_name_H-M   'P 1'
#
loop_
_entity.id
_entity.type
_entity.pdbx_description
1 polymer ?
#
loop_
_entity_poly.entity_id
_entity_poly.type
_entity_poly.pdbx_seq_one_letter_code
_entity_poly.pdbx_strand_id
1 'polypeptide(L)'
;MTKRVPKTLEQKLLDLDAHLFLLREHLHKEGGSASHLKVISAELRTLVCFSSSTEGLLWRLTKELGVDDSIFLHVPGKLKQDHPLARGLRFSIISIQRGGKGDPHLTPYCYSLKEVIKDSEALVAAGKPLTHEQLIKKVAQQMGTAHEDEGLEPALVNLKSIFVGGVEPFVPVLATDAELTLEIGERVLELGEMRAVFERQPHKHNYGDISIVVRLRIKQHITGRIHLLGFHSYVSDVDVSVAASPSGIVFTIAKHDSEARELLAKYPEDWVPGTDAVFVFSYCSRTRQARTITNGKAHEVVNSCDVGWVHAGELVLGQTDVDHIDFVEKHFLLTYERLLSSQDSKSLYELPPNGYGLLKYSDEIEGAGAFPE
;
A
#
# COMPACT_ATOMS: atom_id res chain seq x y z
N MET A 1 6.14 43.12 3.53
CA MET A 1 6.04 41.67 3.22
C MET A 1 7.39 41.21 2.70
N THR A 2 8.10 40.38 3.45
CA THR A 2 9.36 39.76 3.00
C THR A 2 9.07 38.79 1.85
N LYS A 3 9.75 38.97 0.71
CA LYS A 3 9.62 38.08 -0.45
C LYS A 3 10.12 36.68 -0.03
N ARG A 4 9.25 35.67 -0.08
CA ARG A 4 9.64 34.28 0.21
C ARG A 4 10.65 33.80 -0.83
N VAL A 5 11.70 33.11 -0.39
CA VAL A 5 12.68 32.47 -1.27
C VAL A 5 12.08 31.16 -1.81
N PRO A 6 12.11 30.90 -3.14
CA PRO A 6 11.61 29.65 -3.68
C PRO A 6 12.50 28.48 -3.27
N LYS A 7 11.88 27.33 -2.93
CA LYS A 7 12.60 26.06 -2.69
C LYS A 7 13.22 25.53 -3.98
N THR A 8 14.39 24.91 -3.87
CA THR A 8 15.00 24.16 -4.99
C THR A 8 14.19 22.91 -5.31
N LEU A 9 14.42 22.30 -6.47
CA LEU A 9 13.78 21.03 -6.84
C LEU A 9 14.10 19.91 -5.85
N GLU A 10 15.36 19.77 -5.46
CA GLU A 10 15.82 18.84 -4.42
C GLU A 10 15.07 19.03 -3.10
N GLN A 11 14.94 20.27 -2.61
CA GLN A 11 14.20 20.56 -1.38
C GLN A 11 12.73 20.17 -1.49
N LYS A 12 12.09 20.39 -2.64
CA LYS A 12 10.70 19.98 -2.86
C LYS A 12 10.56 18.44 -2.89
N LEU A 13 11.55 17.72 -3.43
CA LEU A 13 11.55 16.25 -3.46
C LEU A 13 11.76 15.66 -2.07
N LEU A 14 12.64 16.26 -1.26
CA LEU A 14 12.80 15.91 0.15
C LEU A 14 11.52 16.17 0.97
N ASP A 15 10.84 17.30 0.72
CA ASP A 15 9.53 17.56 1.33
C ASP A 15 8.52 16.49 0.91
N LEU A 16 8.47 16.15 -0.38
CA LEU A 16 7.53 15.15 -0.92
C LEU A 16 7.76 13.79 -0.25
N ASP A 17 9.02 13.33 -0.20
CA ASP A 17 9.39 12.07 0.45
C ASP A 17 8.93 12.01 1.91
N ALA A 18 9.16 13.08 2.68
CA ALA A 18 8.69 13.18 4.06
C ALA A 18 7.16 13.11 4.18
N HIS A 19 6.42 13.80 3.31
CA HIS A 19 4.95 13.77 3.30
C HIS A 19 4.40 12.39 2.90
N LEU A 20 4.99 11.74 1.90
CA LEU A 20 4.58 10.38 1.48
C LEU A 20 4.89 9.32 2.55
N PHE A 21 6.02 9.46 3.25
CA PHE A 21 6.32 8.61 4.40
C PHE A 21 5.24 8.71 5.49
N LEU A 22 4.87 9.93 5.91
CA LEU A 22 3.82 10.14 6.91
C LEU A 22 2.46 9.63 6.44
N LEU A 23 2.09 9.91 5.18
CA LEU A 23 0.83 9.44 4.60
C LEU A 23 0.72 7.92 4.68
N ARG A 24 1.77 7.21 4.27
CA ARG A 24 1.85 5.75 4.31
C ARG A 24 1.83 5.18 5.72
N GLU A 25 2.63 5.75 6.62
CA GLU A 25 2.68 5.31 8.02
C GLU A 25 1.30 5.35 8.68
N HIS A 26 0.54 6.40 8.42
CA HIS A 26 -0.79 6.58 9.00
C HIS A 26 -1.86 5.74 8.29
N LEU A 27 -1.75 5.53 6.98
CA LEU A 27 -2.65 4.66 6.22
C LEU A 27 -2.62 3.21 6.73
N HIS A 28 -1.43 2.65 6.97
CA HIS A 28 -1.32 1.26 7.46
C HIS A 28 -1.67 1.08 8.94
N LYS A 29 -1.76 2.19 9.71
CA LYS A 29 -2.17 2.19 11.12
C LYS A 29 -3.65 2.58 11.31
N GLU A 30 -4.41 2.73 10.24
CA GLU A 30 -5.78 3.27 10.25
C GLU A 30 -6.80 2.40 11.00
N GLY A 31 -6.43 1.21 11.49
CA GLY A 31 -7.28 0.22 12.19
C GLY A 31 -8.01 0.63 13.48
N GLY A 32 -8.36 1.91 13.67
CA GLY A 32 -9.42 2.33 14.57
C GLY A 32 -9.29 3.73 15.20
N SER A 33 -8.21 4.47 14.95
CA SER A 33 -8.03 5.78 15.59
C SER A 33 -8.24 6.96 14.64
N ALA A 34 -9.15 7.86 15.03
CA ALA A 34 -9.39 9.15 14.36
C ALA A 34 -8.14 10.03 14.25
N SER A 35 -7.11 9.78 15.07
CA SER A 35 -5.82 10.49 14.97
C SER A 35 -5.09 10.19 13.66
N HIS A 36 -5.22 8.98 13.10
CA HIS A 36 -4.57 8.64 11.83
C HIS A 36 -5.25 9.33 10.66
N LEU A 37 -6.58 9.35 10.65
CA LEU A 37 -7.37 10.05 9.62
C LEU A 37 -7.10 11.55 9.59
N LYS A 38 -6.87 12.18 10.76
CA LYS A 38 -6.45 13.58 10.85
C LYS A 38 -5.13 13.81 10.11
N VAL A 39 -4.16 12.92 10.26
CA VAL A 39 -2.87 13.04 9.56
C VAL A 39 -3.04 12.77 8.08
N ILE A 40 -3.71 11.68 7.70
CA ILE A 40 -3.99 11.33 6.28
C ILE A 40 -4.62 12.53 5.54
N SER A 41 -5.68 13.13 6.09
CA SER A 41 -6.33 14.28 5.47
C SER A 41 -5.45 15.52 5.39
N ALA A 42 -4.59 15.78 6.39
CA ALA A 42 -3.64 16.89 6.38
C ALA A 42 -2.54 16.70 5.33
N GLU A 43 -2.00 15.48 5.21
CA GLU A 43 -0.99 15.13 4.20
C GLU A 43 -1.59 15.21 2.79
N LEU A 44 -2.76 14.62 2.56
CA LEU A 44 -3.50 14.74 1.28
C LEU A 44 -3.75 16.20 0.91
N ARG A 45 -4.20 17.03 1.86
CA ARG A 45 -4.41 18.46 1.60
C ARG A 45 -3.11 19.15 1.15
N THR A 46 -1.97 18.80 1.72
CA THR A 46 -0.68 19.40 1.37
C THR A 46 -0.20 18.92 -0.02
N LEU A 47 -0.42 17.64 -0.32
CA LEU A 47 0.07 16.99 -1.53
C LEU A 47 -0.78 17.30 -2.76
N VAL A 48 -2.11 17.21 -2.65
CA VAL A 48 -3.00 17.18 -3.83
C VAL A 48 -4.02 18.33 -3.91
N CYS A 49 -4.19 19.13 -2.85
CA CYS A 49 -5.18 20.21 -2.87
C CYS A 49 -4.57 21.56 -3.23
N PHE A 50 -5.33 22.39 -3.94
CA PHE A 50 -5.04 23.81 -4.10
C PHE A 50 -5.34 24.58 -2.81
N SER A 51 -4.33 25.26 -2.25
CA SER A 51 -4.46 26.05 -1.02
C SER A 51 -3.63 27.33 -1.11
N SER A 52 -4.18 28.45 -0.64
CA SER A 52 -3.47 29.74 -0.59
C SER A 52 -2.82 30.14 -1.92
N SER A 53 -3.58 30.03 -3.01
CA SER A 53 -3.14 30.31 -4.39
C SER A 53 -2.00 29.41 -4.89
N THR A 54 -1.72 28.31 -4.21
CA THR A 54 -0.65 27.36 -4.53
C THR A 54 -1.23 25.99 -4.76
N GLU A 55 -0.86 25.37 -5.88
CA GLU A 55 -1.21 23.98 -6.19
C GLU A 55 -0.49 23.02 -5.23
N GLY A 56 -1.12 21.88 -4.93
CA GLY A 56 -0.53 20.80 -4.12
C GLY A 56 0.88 20.44 -4.56
N LEU A 57 1.73 20.07 -3.58
CA LEU A 57 3.16 19.79 -3.83
C LEU A 57 3.36 18.73 -4.92
N LEU A 58 2.58 17.65 -4.89
CA LEU A 58 2.69 16.56 -5.85
C LEU A 58 2.46 17.07 -7.27
N TRP A 59 1.37 17.78 -7.53
CA TRP A 59 1.04 18.29 -8.86
C TRP A 59 2.07 19.27 -9.41
N ARG A 60 2.71 20.06 -8.55
CA ARG A 60 3.79 20.96 -8.97
C ARG A 60 5.01 20.16 -9.41
N LEU A 61 5.38 19.12 -8.66
CA LEU A 61 6.51 18.25 -8.99
C LEU A 61 6.24 17.36 -10.20
N THR A 62 5.05 16.78 -10.33
CA THR A 62 4.60 16.04 -11.52
C THR A 62 4.79 16.88 -12.78
N LYS A 63 4.33 18.14 -12.77
CA LYS A 63 4.50 19.08 -13.88
C LYS A 63 5.96 19.47 -14.12
N GLU A 64 6.71 19.75 -13.06
CA GLU A 64 8.11 20.20 -13.14
C GLU A 64 9.04 19.10 -13.68
N LEU A 65 8.77 17.83 -13.35
CA LEU A 65 9.56 16.68 -13.78
C LEU A 65 9.03 16.02 -15.06
N GLY A 66 7.78 16.28 -15.44
CA GLY A 66 7.11 15.66 -16.59
C GLY A 66 6.69 14.22 -16.32
N VAL A 67 6.21 13.93 -15.11
CA VAL A 67 5.73 12.61 -14.69
C VAL A 67 4.29 12.43 -15.17
N ASP A 68 3.97 11.24 -15.66
CA ASP A 68 2.60 10.87 -16.00
C ASP A 68 1.80 10.51 -14.73
N ASP A 69 0.71 11.23 -14.48
CA ASP A 69 -0.20 10.99 -13.36
C ASP A 69 -1.41 10.12 -13.74
N SER A 70 -1.34 9.43 -14.89
CA SER A 70 -2.39 8.52 -15.33
C SER A 70 -2.46 7.26 -14.46
N ILE A 71 -3.66 6.88 -14.03
CA ILE A 71 -3.95 5.63 -13.32
C ILE A 71 -5.13 4.93 -13.98
N PHE A 72 -5.05 3.60 -14.07
CA PHE A 72 -6.12 2.77 -14.62
C PHE A 72 -7.23 2.53 -13.58
N LEU A 73 -8.36 3.24 -13.75
CA LEU A 73 -9.43 3.33 -12.76
C LEU A 73 -10.81 3.06 -13.38
N HIS A 74 -11.71 2.57 -12.55
CA HIS A 74 -13.16 2.70 -12.69
C HIS A 74 -13.59 3.97 -11.96
N VAL A 75 -13.99 4.98 -12.72
CA VAL A 75 -14.51 6.25 -12.18
C VAL A 75 -16.01 6.32 -12.47
N PRO A 76 -16.88 6.22 -11.46
CA PRO A 76 -18.30 6.41 -11.68
C PRO A 76 -18.52 7.86 -12.13
N GLY A 77 -19.30 8.05 -13.19
CA GLY A 77 -19.61 9.39 -13.68
C GLY A 77 -20.32 10.26 -12.62
N LYS A 78 -20.52 11.55 -12.95
CA LYS A 78 -21.16 12.51 -12.03
C LYS A 78 -22.65 12.19 -11.79
N LEU A 79 -23.15 12.51 -10.61
CA LEU A 79 -24.56 12.43 -10.29
C LEU A 79 -25.37 13.34 -11.24
N LYS A 80 -26.33 12.75 -11.96
CA LYS A 80 -27.33 13.50 -12.73
C LYS A 80 -28.36 14.11 -11.79
N GLN A 81 -28.11 15.33 -11.32
CA GLN A 81 -28.94 16.01 -10.31
C GLN A 81 -30.40 16.25 -10.75
N ASP A 82 -30.63 16.34 -12.06
CA ASP A 82 -31.94 16.53 -12.67
C ASP A 82 -32.74 15.22 -12.79
N HIS A 83 -32.11 14.06 -12.60
CA HIS A 83 -32.76 12.76 -12.67
C HIS A 83 -33.82 12.61 -11.55
N PRO A 84 -35.03 12.08 -11.84
CA PRO A 84 -36.08 11.93 -10.83
C PRO A 84 -35.65 11.17 -9.57
N LEU A 85 -34.78 10.16 -9.70
CA LEU A 85 -34.25 9.39 -8.57
C LEU A 85 -33.19 10.14 -7.74
N ALA A 86 -32.59 11.21 -8.27
CA ALA A 86 -31.69 12.05 -7.49
C ALA A 86 -32.46 12.98 -6.52
N ARG A 87 -33.77 13.19 -6.75
CA ARG A 87 -34.61 14.01 -5.88
C ARG A 87 -34.74 13.37 -4.51
N GLY A 88 -34.27 14.08 -3.49
CA GLY A 88 -34.28 13.60 -2.11
C GLY A 88 -33.11 12.70 -1.73
N LEU A 89 -32.18 12.42 -2.67
CA LEU A 89 -30.93 11.75 -2.35
C LEU A 89 -30.15 12.59 -1.33
N ARG A 90 -29.94 12.06 -0.13
CA ARG A 90 -29.20 12.75 0.94
C ARG A 90 -27.75 12.32 1.01
N PHE A 91 -27.49 11.07 0.69
CA PHE A 91 -26.18 10.45 0.85
C PHE A 91 -25.95 9.40 -0.24
N SER A 92 -24.73 9.39 -0.78
CA SER A 92 -24.22 8.33 -1.67
C SER A 92 -22.70 8.35 -1.61
N ILE A 93 -22.06 7.19 -1.59
CA ILE A 93 -20.62 7.07 -1.85
C ILE A 93 -20.46 6.85 -3.35
N ILE A 94 -19.49 7.55 -3.96
CA ILE A 94 -19.17 7.40 -5.38
C ILE A 94 -17.76 6.82 -5.42
N SER A 95 -17.67 5.49 -5.32
CA SER A 95 -16.39 4.81 -5.15
C SER A 95 -15.61 4.77 -6.45
N ILE A 96 -14.42 5.37 -6.47
CA ILE A 96 -13.40 5.07 -7.47
C ILE A 96 -12.73 3.74 -7.11
N GLN A 97 -12.47 2.91 -8.10
CA GLN A 97 -11.85 1.59 -7.90
C GLN A 97 -10.77 1.36 -8.93
N ARG A 98 -9.74 0.58 -8.61
CA ARG A 98 -8.71 0.19 -9.57
C ARG A 98 -9.31 -0.65 -10.69
N GLY A 99 -8.78 -0.53 -11.90
CA GLY A 99 -9.19 -1.37 -13.03
C GLY A 99 -9.12 -2.86 -12.68
N GLY A 100 -10.15 -3.62 -13.06
CA GLY A 100 -10.30 -5.03 -12.70
C GLY A 100 -10.86 -5.31 -11.29
N LYS A 101 -10.94 -4.32 -10.40
CA LYS A 101 -11.54 -4.46 -9.06
C LYS A 101 -12.92 -3.83 -8.91
N GLY A 102 -13.34 -3.02 -9.88
CA GLY A 102 -14.63 -2.33 -9.84
C GLY A 102 -15.76 -3.04 -10.57
N ASP A 103 -16.91 -2.36 -10.65
CA ASP A 103 -18.11 -2.86 -11.33
C ASP A 103 -17.76 -3.29 -12.77
N PRO A 104 -17.97 -4.57 -13.15
CA PRO A 104 -17.64 -5.05 -14.49
C PRO A 104 -18.49 -4.39 -15.60
N HIS A 105 -19.58 -3.72 -15.24
CA HIS A 105 -20.40 -2.94 -16.18
C HIS A 105 -19.83 -1.55 -16.45
N LEU A 106 -18.91 -1.06 -15.61
CA LEU A 106 -18.15 0.15 -15.88
C LEU A 106 -16.88 -0.25 -16.63
N THR A 107 -16.59 0.44 -17.73
CA THR A 107 -15.32 0.22 -18.44
C THR A 107 -14.23 1.03 -17.75
N PRO A 108 -13.12 0.41 -17.32
CA PRO A 108 -12.01 1.14 -16.74
C PRO A 108 -11.21 1.87 -17.83
N TYR A 109 -10.63 3.02 -17.49
CA TYR A 109 -9.78 3.81 -18.38
C TYR A 109 -8.57 4.36 -17.64
N CYS A 110 -7.57 4.84 -18.37
CA CYS A 110 -6.48 5.62 -17.81
C CYS A 110 -6.95 7.07 -17.60
N TYR A 111 -7.03 7.51 -16.34
CA TYR A 111 -7.41 8.87 -15.96
C TYR A 111 -6.23 9.59 -15.31
N SER A 112 -6.09 10.90 -15.57
CA SER A 112 -5.22 11.75 -14.75
C SER A 112 -5.75 11.76 -13.31
N LEU A 113 -4.95 11.32 -12.35
CA LEU A 113 -5.33 11.35 -10.94
C LEU A 113 -5.65 12.78 -10.50
N LYS A 114 -4.92 13.77 -11.00
CA LYS A 114 -5.20 15.17 -10.70
C LYS A 114 -6.61 15.58 -11.11
N GLU A 115 -7.06 15.20 -12.31
CA GLU A 115 -8.41 15.50 -12.79
C GLU A 115 -9.46 14.73 -11.97
N VAL A 116 -9.21 13.47 -11.63
CA VAL A 116 -10.09 12.68 -10.75
C VAL A 116 -10.28 13.40 -9.41
N ILE A 117 -9.19 13.79 -8.75
CA ILE A 117 -9.25 14.45 -7.44
C ILE A 117 -10.01 15.79 -7.51
N LYS A 118 -9.82 16.56 -8.58
CA LYS A 118 -10.42 17.89 -8.72
C LYS A 118 -11.88 17.86 -9.14
N ASP A 119 -12.20 17.02 -10.12
CA ASP A 119 -13.43 17.14 -10.90
C ASP A 119 -14.41 15.99 -10.70
N SER A 120 -13.96 14.84 -10.17
CA SER A 120 -14.83 13.70 -9.89
C SER A 120 -15.47 13.83 -8.51
N GLU A 121 -16.72 13.39 -8.41
CA GLU A 121 -17.47 13.39 -7.16
C GLU A 121 -17.04 12.18 -6.33
N ALA A 122 -16.65 12.44 -5.07
CA ALA A 122 -16.28 11.40 -4.10
C ALA A 122 -17.51 10.83 -3.39
N LEU A 123 -18.43 11.73 -3.03
CA LEU A 123 -19.67 11.39 -2.33
C LEU A 123 -20.70 12.49 -2.47
N VAL A 124 -21.94 12.17 -2.10
CA VAL A 124 -23.04 13.11 -1.90
C VAL A 124 -23.30 13.19 -0.40
N ALA A 125 -23.34 14.40 0.15
CA ALA A 125 -23.67 14.64 1.56
C ALA A 125 -24.68 15.78 1.67
N ALA A 126 -25.73 15.57 2.47
CA ALA A 126 -26.88 16.47 2.57
C ALA A 126 -27.49 16.86 1.20
N GLY A 127 -27.40 15.96 0.21
CA GLY A 127 -27.88 16.18 -1.16
C GLY A 127 -27.01 17.08 -2.02
N LYS A 128 -25.78 17.39 -1.59
CA LYS A 128 -24.78 18.10 -2.38
C LYS A 128 -23.63 17.15 -2.72
N PRO A 129 -23.24 17.01 -4.00
CA PRO A 129 -22.02 16.28 -4.33
C PRO A 129 -20.80 17.05 -3.82
N LEU A 130 -19.80 16.30 -3.36
CA LEU A 130 -18.49 16.80 -3.00
C LEU A 130 -17.46 16.10 -3.87
N THR A 131 -16.55 16.86 -4.44
CA THR A 131 -15.37 16.27 -5.10
C THR A 131 -14.38 15.73 -4.06
N HIS A 132 -13.45 14.89 -4.50
CA HIS A 132 -12.38 14.40 -3.63
C HIS A 132 -11.59 15.56 -2.99
N GLU A 133 -11.19 16.57 -3.79
CA GLU A 133 -10.48 17.75 -3.27
C GLU A 133 -11.31 18.50 -2.22
N GLN A 134 -12.61 18.68 -2.45
CA GLN A 134 -13.49 19.34 -1.48
C GLN A 134 -13.63 18.53 -0.19
N LEU A 135 -13.75 17.21 -0.30
CA LEU A 135 -13.84 16.32 0.84
C LEU A 135 -12.55 16.37 1.68
N ILE A 136 -11.39 16.19 1.04
CA ILE A 136 -10.07 16.27 1.69
C ILE A 136 -9.92 17.59 2.44
N LYS A 137 -10.22 18.73 1.78
CA LYS A 137 -10.13 20.06 2.40
C LYS A 137 -11.02 20.18 3.62
N LYS A 138 -12.30 19.79 3.50
CA LYS A 138 -13.28 19.88 4.59
C LYS A 138 -12.85 19.03 5.77
N VAL A 139 -12.45 17.78 5.54
CA VAL A 139 -12.01 16.87 6.62
C VAL A 139 -10.74 17.40 7.29
N ALA A 140 -9.74 17.79 6.50
CA ALA A 140 -8.49 18.35 7.01
C ALA A 140 -8.70 19.64 7.80
N GLN A 141 -9.63 20.51 7.38
CA GLN A 141 -10.00 21.71 8.12
C GLN A 141 -10.66 21.35 9.46
N GLN A 142 -11.71 20.52 9.43
CA GLN A 142 -12.48 20.20 10.63
C GLN A 142 -11.70 19.33 11.64
N MET A 143 -10.73 18.54 11.19
CA MET A 143 -9.84 17.75 12.08
C MET A 143 -8.57 18.53 12.47
N GLY A 144 -8.12 19.46 11.62
CA GLY A 144 -6.89 20.23 11.77
C GLY A 144 -7.03 21.54 12.54
N THR A 145 -8.24 22.09 12.67
CA THR A 145 -8.50 23.24 13.55
C THR A 145 -8.28 22.84 15.00
N ALA A 146 -7.06 23.07 15.46
CA ALA A 146 -6.82 23.36 16.86
C ALA A 146 -7.70 24.57 17.24
N HIS A 147 -8.84 24.30 17.86
CA HIS A 147 -9.56 25.19 18.78
C HIS A 147 -10.14 26.55 18.31
N GLU A 148 -10.03 26.98 17.05
CA GLU A 148 -10.37 28.37 16.69
C GLU A 148 -11.53 28.60 15.71
N ASP A 149 -12.10 27.56 15.08
CA ASP A 149 -13.27 27.71 14.20
C ASP A 149 -14.53 27.21 14.92
N GLU A 150 -15.46 28.11 15.26
CA GLU A 150 -16.72 27.75 15.92
C GLU A 150 -17.70 27.02 14.98
N GLY A 151 -17.46 27.10 13.66
CA GLY A 151 -18.31 26.49 12.64
C GLY A 151 -17.97 25.03 12.35
N LEU A 152 -19.00 24.17 12.28
CA LEU A 152 -18.88 22.83 11.72
C LEU A 152 -19.42 22.81 10.28
N GLU A 153 -18.71 22.14 9.37
CA GLU A 153 -19.19 21.95 8.00
C GLU A 153 -20.42 21.03 8.02
N PRO A 154 -21.62 21.50 7.62
CA PRO A 154 -22.86 20.72 7.78
C PRO A 154 -22.83 19.37 7.05
N ALA A 155 -22.14 19.31 5.91
CA ALA A 155 -21.98 18.06 5.16
C ALA A 155 -21.19 17.02 5.97
N LEU A 156 -20.13 17.43 6.67
CA LEU A 156 -19.33 16.52 7.50
C LEU A 156 -20.08 16.10 8.76
N VAL A 157 -20.82 17.01 9.41
CA VAL A 157 -21.67 16.66 10.56
C VAL A 157 -22.68 15.57 10.18
N ASN A 158 -23.28 15.67 8.98
CA ASN A 158 -24.18 14.64 8.47
C ASN A 158 -23.45 13.31 8.24
N LEU A 159 -22.26 13.33 7.65
CA LEU A 159 -21.47 12.12 7.41
C LEU A 159 -21.04 11.43 8.69
N LYS A 160 -20.75 12.17 9.77
CA LYS A 160 -20.44 11.60 11.09
C LYS A 160 -21.61 10.85 11.74
N SER A 161 -22.85 11.09 11.29
CA SER A 161 -24.01 10.33 11.75
C SER A 161 -24.29 9.07 10.93
N ILE A 162 -23.51 8.83 9.86
CA ILE A 162 -23.66 7.68 8.96
C ILE A 162 -22.47 6.77 9.18
N PHE A 163 -22.72 5.47 9.30
CA PHE A 163 -21.68 4.44 9.40
C PHE A 163 -21.98 3.34 8.39
N VAL A 164 -20.98 2.97 7.61
CA VAL A 164 -21.04 1.85 6.65
C VAL A 164 -20.01 0.83 7.10
N GLY A 165 -20.43 -0.36 7.52
CA GLY A 165 -19.51 -1.36 8.09
C GLY A 165 -18.79 -0.90 9.36
N GLY A 166 -19.40 0.01 10.14
CA GLY A 166 -18.82 0.54 11.38
C GLY A 166 -17.84 1.71 11.19
N VAL A 167 -17.61 2.16 9.96
CA VAL A 167 -16.71 3.30 9.66
C VAL A 167 -17.46 4.48 9.04
N GLU A 168 -16.96 5.69 9.26
CA GLU A 168 -17.51 6.90 8.64
C GLU A 168 -17.28 6.86 7.11
N PRO A 169 -18.25 7.22 6.27
CA PRO A 169 -18.20 7.04 4.81
C PRO A 169 -17.00 7.65 4.08
N PHE A 170 -16.43 8.73 4.62
CA PHE A 170 -15.31 9.42 3.99
C PHE A 170 -13.95 8.77 4.29
N VAL A 171 -13.87 7.88 5.28
CA VAL A 171 -12.66 7.13 5.64
C VAL A 171 -12.15 6.30 4.46
N PRO A 172 -12.93 5.36 3.88
CA PRO A 172 -12.44 4.56 2.75
C PRO A 172 -12.15 5.39 1.49
N VAL A 173 -12.81 6.53 1.33
CA VAL A 173 -12.54 7.47 0.22
C VAL A 173 -11.16 8.09 0.41
N LEU A 174 -10.85 8.62 1.59
CA LEU A 174 -9.54 9.21 1.88
C LEU A 174 -8.42 8.18 1.86
N ALA A 175 -8.68 6.94 2.30
CA ALA A 175 -7.73 5.84 2.17
C ALA A 175 -7.41 5.56 0.69
N THR A 176 -8.42 5.51 -0.17
CA THR A 176 -8.23 5.35 -1.63
C THR A 176 -7.46 6.51 -2.23
N ASP A 177 -7.80 7.76 -1.85
CA ASP A 177 -7.07 8.95 -2.30
C ASP A 177 -5.61 8.92 -1.85
N ALA A 178 -5.33 8.42 -0.64
CA ALA A 178 -3.98 8.24 -0.11
C ALA A 178 -3.18 7.22 -0.91
N GLU A 179 -3.73 6.03 -1.18
CA GLU A 179 -3.08 5.00 -1.98
C GLU A 179 -2.73 5.51 -3.40
N LEU A 180 -3.67 6.16 -4.08
CA LEU A 180 -3.45 6.71 -5.42
C LEU A 180 -2.42 7.85 -5.41
N THR A 181 -2.45 8.69 -4.37
CA THR A 181 -1.46 9.76 -4.16
C THR A 181 -0.06 9.19 -3.93
N LEU A 182 0.06 8.11 -3.14
CA LEU A 182 1.31 7.41 -2.91
C LEU A 182 1.90 6.87 -4.23
N GLU A 183 1.07 6.25 -5.07
CA GLU A 183 1.49 5.72 -6.37
C GLU A 183 2.11 6.80 -7.27
N ILE A 184 1.43 7.93 -7.46
CA ILE A 184 2.00 9.03 -8.26
C ILE A 184 3.21 9.65 -7.56
N GLY A 185 3.19 9.72 -6.23
CA GLY A 185 4.29 10.19 -5.41
C GLY A 185 5.58 9.37 -5.63
N GLU A 186 5.47 8.04 -5.63
CA GLU A 186 6.61 7.15 -5.88
C GLU A 186 7.17 7.34 -7.29
N ARG A 187 6.32 7.42 -8.32
CA ARG A 187 6.78 7.72 -9.70
C ARG A 187 7.56 9.04 -9.78
N VAL A 188 7.15 10.07 -9.02
CA VAL A 188 7.85 11.36 -8.95
C VAL A 188 9.21 11.22 -8.28
N LEU A 189 9.28 10.52 -7.14
CA LEU A 189 10.52 10.30 -6.42
C LEU A 189 11.50 9.43 -7.25
N GLU A 190 11.02 8.37 -7.88
CA GLU A 190 11.84 7.51 -8.74
C GLU A 190 12.46 8.28 -9.90
N LEU A 191 11.69 9.11 -10.60
CA LEU A 191 12.23 9.93 -11.68
C LEU A 191 13.26 10.96 -11.19
N GLY A 192 13.07 11.51 -9.99
CA GLY A 192 14.05 12.42 -9.39
C GLY A 192 15.35 11.70 -8.98
N GLU A 193 15.27 10.48 -8.46
CA GLU A 193 16.43 9.62 -8.17
C GLU A 193 17.17 9.24 -9.47
N MET A 194 16.45 8.80 -10.50
CA MET A 194 17.00 8.44 -11.82
C MET A 194 17.76 9.60 -12.47
N ARG A 195 17.29 10.83 -12.27
CA ARG A 195 17.94 12.05 -12.77
C ARG A 195 19.08 12.55 -11.86
N ALA A 196 19.42 11.81 -10.80
CA ALA A 196 20.40 12.17 -9.79
C ALA A 196 20.16 13.58 -9.19
N VAL A 197 18.89 13.96 -9.06
CA VAL A 197 18.48 15.28 -8.52
C VAL A 197 18.41 15.25 -7.00
N PHE A 198 18.12 14.08 -6.42
CA PHE A 198 18.11 13.86 -4.98
C PHE A 198 18.35 12.39 -4.66
N GLU A 199 18.69 12.11 -3.41
CA GLU A 199 18.79 10.78 -2.84
C GLU A 199 17.78 10.69 -1.69
N ARG A 200 16.96 9.63 -1.70
CA ARG A 200 15.93 9.44 -0.68
C ARG A 200 16.57 9.24 0.69
N GLN A 201 16.02 9.92 1.68
CA GLN A 201 16.57 9.84 3.02
C GLN A 201 16.10 8.54 3.71
N PRO A 202 16.96 7.92 4.52
CA PRO A 202 16.52 6.82 5.36
C PRO A 202 15.52 7.37 6.40
N HIS A 203 14.28 6.92 6.33
CA HIS A 203 13.28 7.21 7.34
C HIS A 203 13.50 6.37 8.60
N LYS A 204 12.87 6.75 9.71
CA LYS A 204 12.90 5.96 10.94
C LYS A 204 12.10 4.66 10.73
N HIS A 205 12.50 3.59 11.43
CA HIS A 205 11.99 2.22 11.25
C HIS A 205 12.45 1.60 9.93
N ASN A 206 12.33 0.27 9.77
CA ASN A 206 12.86 -0.50 8.63
C ASN A 206 12.06 -0.25 7.34
N TYR A 207 11.79 1.00 7.03
CA TYR A 207 11.08 1.46 5.86
C TYR A 207 11.83 0.99 4.61
N GLY A 208 11.11 0.36 3.68
CA GLY A 208 11.69 -0.27 2.49
C GLY A 208 12.29 -1.66 2.71
N ASP A 209 12.22 -2.21 3.93
CA ASP A 209 12.58 -3.61 4.17
C ASP A 209 11.33 -4.47 4.14
N ILE A 210 11.33 -5.47 3.25
CA ILE A 210 10.25 -6.44 3.16
C ILE A 210 10.79 -7.86 3.35
N SER A 211 9.98 -8.73 3.93
CA SER A 211 10.20 -10.16 3.88
C SER A 211 8.89 -10.91 3.67
N ILE A 212 8.90 -11.84 2.71
CA ILE A 212 7.78 -12.72 2.38
C ILE A 212 8.16 -14.13 2.84
N VAL A 213 7.34 -14.73 3.68
CA VAL A 213 7.54 -16.08 4.21
C VAL A 213 6.46 -16.99 3.67
N VAL A 214 6.88 -18.10 3.09
CA VAL A 214 5.97 -19.17 2.67
C VAL A 214 6.40 -20.46 3.33
N ARG A 215 5.49 -21.09 4.09
CA ARG A 215 5.68 -22.45 4.59
C ARG A 215 4.85 -23.43 3.77
N LEU A 216 5.52 -24.42 3.19
CA LEU A 216 4.93 -25.34 2.23
C LEU A 216 5.26 -26.80 2.58
N ARG A 217 4.33 -27.70 2.25
CA ARG A 217 4.59 -29.13 2.08
C ARG A 217 4.36 -29.50 0.63
N ILE A 218 5.37 -30.08 -0.03
CA ILE A 218 5.22 -30.55 -1.41
C ILE A 218 5.23 -32.08 -1.39
N LYS A 219 4.09 -32.70 -1.70
CA LYS A 219 3.84 -34.16 -1.55
C LYS A 219 4.52 -35.04 -2.60
N GLN A 220 5.01 -34.45 -3.69
CA GLN A 220 5.62 -35.18 -4.80
C GLN A 220 6.79 -34.42 -5.42
N HIS A 221 7.60 -35.08 -6.23
CA HIS A 221 8.64 -34.41 -7.00
C HIS A 221 8.03 -33.47 -8.04
N ILE A 222 8.62 -32.28 -8.15
CA ILE A 222 8.24 -31.28 -9.13
C ILE A 222 9.09 -31.47 -10.38
N THR A 223 8.46 -31.60 -11.54
CA THR A 223 9.13 -31.80 -12.84
C THR A 223 9.27 -30.52 -13.65
N GLY A 224 8.51 -29.48 -13.32
CA GLY A 224 8.49 -28.20 -14.04
C GLY A 224 8.33 -27.03 -13.09
N ARG A 225 8.03 -25.85 -13.63
CA ARG A 225 7.74 -24.67 -12.82
C ARG A 225 6.24 -24.57 -12.57
N ILE A 226 5.85 -24.41 -11.32
CA ILE A 226 4.45 -24.34 -10.91
C ILE A 226 4.25 -23.03 -10.15
N HIS A 227 3.41 -22.14 -10.67
CA HIS A 227 3.05 -20.91 -9.97
C HIS A 227 2.27 -21.25 -8.69
N LEU A 228 2.64 -20.64 -7.57
CA LEU A 228 1.98 -20.87 -6.28
C LEU A 228 1.12 -19.69 -5.87
N LEU A 229 1.65 -18.47 -5.98
CA LEU A 229 1.01 -17.23 -5.58
C LEU A 229 1.79 -16.02 -6.13
N GLY A 230 1.13 -14.87 -6.20
CA GLY A 230 1.74 -13.60 -6.57
C GLY A 230 1.29 -12.48 -5.65
N PHE A 231 2.19 -11.53 -5.39
CA PHE A 231 1.91 -10.28 -4.73
C PHE A 231 2.08 -9.15 -5.73
N HIS A 232 1.26 -8.12 -5.60
CA HIS A 232 1.37 -6.90 -6.39
C HIS A 232 1.29 -5.67 -5.47
N SER A 233 2.26 -4.77 -5.58
CA SER A 233 2.17 -3.42 -5.02
C SER A 233 1.78 -2.45 -6.13
N TYR A 234 0.57 -1.90 -6.05
CA TYR A 234 0.12 -0.86 -6.99
C TYR A 234 0.87 0.46 -6.81
N VAL A 235 1.34 0.74 -5.58
CA VAL A 235 2.04 2.00 -5.27
C VAL A 235 3.43 2.02 -5.91
N SER A 236 4.17 0.92 -5.78
CA SER A 236 5.53 0.79 -6.32
C SER A 236 5.57 0.18 -7.72
N ASP A 237 4.44 -0.31 -8.23
CA ASP A 237 4.30 -1.12 -9.44
C ASP A 237 5.29 -2.31 -9.47
N VAL A 238 5.24 -3.10 -8.39
CA VAL A 238 6.13 -4.24 -8.17
C VAL A 238 5.31 -5.52 -8.04
N ASP A 239 5.67 -6.51 -8.84
CA ASP A 239 5.16 -7.88 -8.76
C ASP A 239 6.18 -8.79 -8.10
N VAL A 240 5.74 -9.58 -7.11
CA VAL A 240 6.52 -10.67 -6.54
C VAL A 240 5.76 -11.97 -6.74
N SER A 241 6.20 -12.80 -7.67
CA SER A 241 5.63 -14.13 -7.89
C SER A 241 6.45 -15.21 -7.20
N VAL A 242 5.77 -16.23 -6.70
CA VAL A 242 6.37 -17.38 -6.02
C VAL A 242 5.99 -18.62 -6.80
N ALA A 243 6.99 -19.38 -7.23
CA ALA A 243 6.80 -20.62 -7.98
C ALA A 243 7.62 -21.75 -7.36
N ALA A 244 7.08 -22.96 -7.36
CA ALA A 244 7.84 -24.15 -7.03
C ALA A 244 8.52 -24.71 -8.29
N SER A 245 9.76 -25.16 -8.14
CA SER A 245 10.56 -25.75 -9.21
C SER A 245 11.21 -27.05 -8.74
N PRO A 246 11.88 -27.81 -9.63
CA PRO A 246 12.63 -29.01 -9.22
C PRO A 246 13.78 -28.72 -8.23
N SER A 247 14.31 -27.50 -8.22
CA SER A 247 15.47 -27.11 -7.41
C SER A 247 15.13 -26.36 -6.11
N GLY A 248 13.90 -25.87 -5.97
CA GLY A 248 13.47 -25.11 -4.79
C GLY A 248 12.25 -24.23 -5.06
N ILE A 249 12.09 -23.20 -4.25
CA ILE A 249 11.11 -22.14 -4.46
C ILE A 249 11.79 -20.96 -5.15
N VAL A 250 11.24 -20.53 -6.27
CA VAL A 250 11.70 -19.38 -7.05
C VAL A 250 10.82 -18.19 -6.72
N PHE A 251 11.45 -17.13 -6.20
CA PHE A 251 10.85 -15.81 -6.07
C PHE A 251 11.26 -15.00 -7.29
N THR A 252 10.29 -14.55 -8.06
CA THR A 252 10.52 -13.67 -9.20
C THR A 252 9.95 -12.31 -8.90
N ILE A 253 10.82 -11.31 -8.89
CA ILE A 253 10.45 -9.93 -8.66
C ILE A 253 10.58 -9.14 -9.95
N ALA A 254 9.50 -8.47 -10.34
CA ALA A 254 9.45 -7.58 -11.49
C ALA A 254 9.00 -6.19 -11.00
N LYS A 255 9.52 -5.16 -11.65
CA LYS A 255 9.06 -3.78 -11.45
C LYS A 255 8.68 -3.23 -12.81
N HIS A 256 7.47 -2.70 -12.96
CA HIS A 256 6.94 -2.38 -14.28
C HIS A 256 7.05 -3.60 -15.24
N ASP A 257 6.99 -3.35 -16.54
CA ASP A 257 7.30 -4.33 -17.59
C ASP A 257 8.82 -4.64 -17.74
N SER A 258 9.63 -4.42 -16.68
CA SER A 258 11.08 -4.65 -16.75
C SER A 258 11.47 -6.12 -16.57
N GLU A 259 12.72 -6.47 -16.88
CA GLU A 259 13.23 -7.83 -16.74
C GLU A 259 13.12 -8.30 -15.29
N ALA A 260 12.34 -9.36 -15.10
CA ALA A 260 12.16 -9.95 -13.80
C ALA A 260 13.47 -10.57 -13.27
N ARG A 261 13.74 -10.40 -11.98
CA ARG A 261 14.87 -11.01 -11.27
C ARG A 261 14.38 -12.24 -10.54
N GLU A 262 15.10 -13.36 -10.71
CA GLU A 262 14.78 -14.61 -10.04
C GLU A 262 15.75 -14.90 -8.89
N LEU A 263 15.20 -15.28 -7.74
CA LEU A 263 15.94 -15.74 -6.59
C LEU A 263 15.46 -17.13 -6.20
N LEU A 264 16.39 -18.08 -6.18
CA LEU A 264 16.12 -19.47 -5.81
C LEU A 264 16.37 -19.67 -4.31
N ALA A 265 15.34 -20.06 -3.58
CA ALA A 265 15.43 -20.65 -2.26
C ALA A 265 15.51 -22.17 -2.41
N LYS A 266 16.73 -22.74 -2.37
CA LYS A 266 16.94 -24.18 -2.59
C LYS A 266 16.21 -25.01 -1.54
N TYR A 267 15.78 -26.21 -1.92
CA TYR A 267 15.31 -27.19 -0.93
C TYR A 267 16.42 -27.53 0.07
N PRO A 268 16.07 -27.91 1.31
CA PRO A 268 17.02 -28.52 2.23
C PRO A 268 17.73 -29.73 1.59
N GLU A 269 18.98 -29.99 1.97
CA GLU A 269 19.79 -31.09 1.40
C GLU A 269 19.17 -32.48 1.69
N ASP A 270 18.45 -32.58 2.81
CA ASP A 270 17.71 -33.75 3.28
C ASP A 270 16.22 -33.72 2.91
N TRP A 271 15.82 -32.83 2.01
CA TRP A 271 14.42 -32.69 1.62
C TRP A 271 13.92 -33.92 0.86
N VAL A 272 12.76 -34.41 1.27
CA VAL A 272 12.01 -35.46 0.57
C VAL A 272 10.55 -35.03 0.41
N PRO A 273 9.84 -35.54 -0.61
CA PRO A 273 8.43 -35.27 -0.77
C PRO A 273 7.63 -35.58 0.50
N GLY A 274 6.75 -34.65 0.89
CA GLY A 274 5.97 -34.70 2.12
C GLY A 274 6.62 -33.98 3.32
N THR A 275 7.88 -33.54 3.22
CA THR A 275 8.53 -32.75 4.26
C THR A 275 8.19 -31.26 4.13
N ASP A 276 7.92 -30.62 5.27
CA ASP A 276 7.67 -29.19 5.36
C ASP A 276 8.97 -28.39 5.22
N ALA A 277 8.88 -27.20 4.64
CA ALA A 277 9.97 -26.23 4.65
C ALA A 277 9.42 -24.81 4.71
N VAL A 278 10.22 -23.92 5.32
CA VAL A 278 9.99 -22.48 5.34
C VAL A 278 10.96 -21.83 4.37
N PHE A 279 10.40 -21.07 3.43
CA PHE A 279 11.13 -20.29 2.44
C PHE A 279 10.87 -18.82 2.71
N VAL A 280 11.93 -18.04 2.76
CA VAL A 280 11.87 -16.60 2.98
C VAL A 280 12.51 -15.89 1.80
N PHE A 281 11.84 -14.88 1.29
CA PHE A 281 12.42 -13.83 0.45
C PHE A 281 12.55 -12.57 1.30
N SER A 282 13.71 -11.91 1.24
CA SER A 282 13.94 -10.62 1.90
C SER A 282 14.52 -9.62 0.91
N TYR A 283 14.01 -8.39 0.93
CA TYR A 283 14.48 -7.30 0.08
C TYR A 283 14.64 -6.01 0.91
N CYS A 284 15.74 -5.29 0.67
CA CYS A 284 16.04 -4.00 1.28
C CYS A 284 16.12 -2.93 0.17
N SER A 285 15.15 -2.02 0.12
CA SER A 285 15.11 -0.91 -0.84
C SER A 285 16.33 -0.02 -0.76
N ARG A 286 16.84 0.22 0.46
CA ARG A 286 18.02 1.08 0.69
C ARG A 286 19.29 0.54 0.04
N THR A 287 19.58 -0.76 0.22
CA THR A 287 20.79 -1.37 -0.35
C THR A 287 20.54 -2.01 -1.71
N ARG A 288 19.28 -2.04 -2.17
CA ARG A 288 18.84 -2.70 -3.42
C ARG A 288 19.29 -4.16 -3.48
N GLN A 289 19.31 -4.80 -2.31
CA GLN A 289 19.75 -6.18 -2.14
C GLN A 289 18.56 -7.07 -1.83
N ALA A 290 18.55 -8.24 -2.43
CA ALA A 290 17.61 -9.29 -2.14
C ALA A 290 18.34 -10.59 -1.77
N ARG A 291 17.71 -11.42 -0.93
CA ARG A 291 18.21 -12.75 -0.58
C ARG A 291 17.07 -13.70 -0.29
N THR A 292 17.39 -14.99 -0.29
CA THR A 292 16.48 -16.04 0.16
C THR A 292 17.04 -16.80 1.37
N ILE A 293 16.16 -17.40 2.17
CA ILE A 293 16.52 -18.26 3.31
C ILE A 293 15.62 -19.49 3.29
N THR A 294 16.20 -20.68 3.50
CA THR A 294 15.44 -21.92 3.67
C THR A 294 15.75 -22.54 5.02
N ASN A 295 14.75 -22.75 5.88
CA ASN A 295 14.91 -23.36 7.22
C ASN A 295 16.10 -22.76 8.01
N GLY A 296 16.27 -21.44 7.94
CA GLY A 296 17.37 -20.72 8.58
C GLY A 296 18.72 -20.73 7.86
N LYS A 297 18.90 -21.44 6.75
CA LYS A 297 20.10 -21.36 5.91
C LYS A 297 19.90 -20.27 4.84
N ALA A 298 20.68 -19.19 4.93
CA ALA A 298 20.65 -18.12 3.94
C ALA A 298 21.36 -18.55 2.65
N HIS A 299 20.82 -18.12 1.50
CA HIS A 299 21.42 -18.31 0.18
C HIS A 299 22.12 -17.03 -0.29
N GLU A 300 22.65 -17.04 -1.51
CA GLU A 300 23.38 -15.92 -2.10
C GLU A 300 22.57 -14.62 -2.10
N VAL A 301 23.26 -13.51 -1.85
CA VAL A 301 22.69 -12.16 -1.89
C VAL A 301 22.84 -11.62 -3.32
N VAL A 302 21.73 -11.19 -3.90
CA VAL A 302 21.71 -10.48 -5.18
C VAL A 302 21.92 -8.99 -4.90
N ASN A 303 23.06 -8.46 -5.35
CA ASN A 303 23.47 -7.06 -5.10
C ASN A 303 22.89 -6.02 -6.08
N SER A 304 22.03 -6.45 -7.01
CA SER A 304 21.49 -5.61 -8.09
C SER A 304 20.00 -5.89 -8.35
N CYS A 305 19.21 -5.84 -7.27
CA CYS A 305 17.75 -5.93 -7.33
C CYS A 305 17.16 -4.52 -7.23
N ASP A 306 17.14 -3.80 -8.33
CA ASP A 306 16.58 -2.44 -8.37
C ASP A 306 15.08 -2.47 -8.64
N VAL A 307 14.29 -2.58 -7.58
CA VAL A 307 12.83 -2.49 -7.63
C VAL A 307 12.32 -1.26 -6.87
N GLY A 308 13.23 -0.33 -6.53
CA GLY A 308 12.92 0.88 -5.78
C GLY A 308 12.39 0.63 -4.37
N TRP A 309 11.54 1.54 -3.92
CA TRP A 309 10.97 1.52 -2.57
C TRP A 309 9.68 0.71 -2.54
N VAL A 310 9.66 -0.36 -1.74
CA VAL A 310 8.51 -1.27 -1.60
C VAL A 310 8.15 -1.41 -0.14
N HIS A 311 6.86 -1.30 0.19
CA HIS A 311 6.37 -1.50 1.54
C HIS A 311 5.58 -2.81 1.67
N ALA A 312 5.75 -3.55 2.78
CA ALA A 312 5.06 -4.83 2.94
C ALA A 312 3.53 -4.66 3.04
N GLY A 313 3.07 -3.55 3.65
CA GLY A 313 1.63 -3.21 3.70
C GLY A 313 1.00 -2.87 2.36
N GLU A 314 1.81 -2.61 1.31
CA GLU A 314 1.32 -2.33 -0.05
C GLU A 314 1.26 -3.58 -0.92
N LEU A 315 1.89 -4.69 -0.49
CA LEU A 315 1.88 -5.96 -1.21
C LEU A 315 0.53 -6.64 -1.02
N VAL A 316 -0.33 -6.49 -2.02
CA VAL A 316 -1.62 -7.18 -2.07
C VAL A 316 -1.39 -8.57 -2.64
N LEU A 317 -1.82 -9.60 -1.92
CA LEU A 317 -1.88 -10.95 -2.47
C LEU A 317 -2.86 -10.94 -3.66
N GLY A 318 -2.34 -11.22 -4.86
CA GLY A 318 -3.16 -11.39 -6.06
C GLY A 318 -4.12 -12.57 -5.91
N GLN A 319 -5.00 -12.77 -6.90
CA GLN A 319 -5.76 -14.01 -6.95
C GLN A 319 -4.76 -15.17 -6.87
N THR A 320 -5.00 -16.08 -5.92
CA THR A 320 -4.26 -17.33 -5.85
C THR A 320 -4.75 -18.14 -7.03
N ASP A 321 -4.11 -17.93 -8.17
CA ASP A 321 -4.37 -18.64 -9.42
C ASP A 321 -3.95 -20.10 -9.19
N VAL A 322 -4.85 -20.84 -8.56
CA VAL A 322 -4.69 -22.25 -8.29
C VAL A 322 -6.07 -22.86 -8.30
N ASP A 323 -6.44 -23.34 -9.48
CA ASP A 323 -6.88 -24.73 -9.58
C ASP A 323 -6.15 -25.54 -8.50
N HIS A 324 -6.90 -26.22 -7.63
CA HIS A 324 -6.33 -26.95 -6.49
C HIS A 324 -5.10 -27.78 -6.90
N ILE A 325 -3.91 -27.34 -6.48
CA ILE A 325 -2.70 -28.15 -6.62
C ILE A 325 -2.71 -29.12 -5.44
N ASP A 326 -3.32 -30.29 -5.64
CA ASP A 326 -3.52 -31.31 -4.60
C ASP A 326 -2.23 -31.77 -3.89
N PHE A 327 -1.09 -31.54 -4.53
CA PHE A 327 0.23 -31.93 -4.03
C PHE A 327 1.03 -30.81 -3.35
N VAL A 328 0.52 -29.58 -3.24
CA VAL A 328 1.17 -28.49 -2.49
C VAL A 328 0.26 -28.03 -1.34
N GLU A 329 0.64 -28.33 -0.10
CA GLU A 329 -0.03 -27.80 1.08
C GLU A 329 0.62 -26.47 1.49
N LYS A 330 -0.18 -25.41 1.54
CA LYS A 330 0.24 -24.10 2.05
C LYS A 330 -0.13 -24.02 3.53
N HIS A 331 0.88 -23.99 4.39
CA HIS A 331 0.69 -23.96 5.85
C HIS A 331 0.42 -22.54 6.33
N PHE A 332 1.31 -21.61 6.02
CA PHE A 332 1.10 -20.18 6.25
C PHE A 332 1.88 -19.31 5.26
N LEU A 333 1.39 -18.08 5.10
CA LEU A 333 1.95 -17.03 4.29
C LEU A 333 2.00 -15.75 5.13
N LEU A 334 3.18 -15.16 5.29
CA LEU A 334 3.38 -13.98 6.13
C LEU A 334 4.18 -12.92 5.36
N THR A 335 3.85 -11.66 5.58
CA THR A 335 4.61 -10.50 5.12
C THR A 335 5.10 -9.70 6.31
N TYR A 336 6.34 -9.22 6.24
CA TYR A 336 7.00 -8.46 7.32
C TYR A 336 7.58 -7.16 6.78
N GLU A 337 7.44 -6.08 7.55
CA GLU A 337 8.09 -4.77 7.34
C GLU A 337 9.50 -4.74 7.97
N ARG A 338 10.24 -5.83 7.84
CA ARG A 338 11.63 -5.97 8.29
C ARG A 338 12.33 -7.08 7.53
N LEU A 339 13.66 -7.03 7.49
CA LEU A 339 14.47 -8.15 7.03
C LEU A 339 14.46 -9.27 8.07
N LEU A 340 14.08 -10.48 7.67
CA LEU A 340 14.22 -11.65 8.53
C LEU A 340 15.65 -12.18 8.50
N SER A 341 16.15 -12.57 9.67
CA SER A 341 17.42 -13.26 9.82
C SER A 341 17.27 -14.76 9.59
N SER A 342 18.41 -15.45 9.43
CA SER A 342 18.47 -16.92 9.49
C SER A 342 17.82 -17.48 10.75
N GLN A 343 18.03 -16.82 11.89
CA GLN A 343 17.43 -17.27 13.15
C GLN A 343 15.91 -17.10 13.16
N ASP A 344 15.38 -16.00 12.64
CA ASP A 344 13.93 -15.80 12.50
C ASP A 344 13.30 -16.90 11.62
N SER A 345 13.91 -17.19 10.47
CA SER A 345 13.45 -18.25 9.55
C SER A 345 13.47 -19.64 10.22
N LYS A 346 14.49 -19.93 11.03
CA LYS A 346 14.56 -21.17 11.80
C LYS A 346 13.43 -21.25 12.83
N SER A 347 13.20 -20.17 13.61
CA SER A 347 12.11 -20.13 14.58
C SER A 347 10.74 -20.32 13.92
N LEU A 348 10.53 -19.76 12.72
CA LEU A 348 9.29 -19.95 11.95
C LEU A 348 9.08 -21.41 11.49
N TYR A 349 10.16 -22.13 11.21
CA TYR A 349 10.11 -23.55 10.87
C TYR A 349 9.77 -24.42 12.09
N GLU A 350 10.29 -24.06 13.26
CA GLU A 350 10.02 -24.75 14.54
C GLU A 350 8.57 -24.59 15.03
N LEU A 351 7.83 -23.62 14.49
CA LEU A 351 6.40 -23.48 14.78
C LEU A 351 5.60 -24.69 14.29
N PRO A 352 4.44 -24.98 14.90
CA PRO A 352 3.44 -25.86 14.32
C PRO A 352 3.02 -25.41 12.90
N PRO A 353 2.68 -26.33 11.98
CA PRO A 353 2.27 -25.97 10.62
C PRO A 353 1.05 -25.04 10.54
N ASN A 354 0.14 -25.11 11.51
CA ASN A 354 -1.00 -24.20 11.59
C ASN A 354 -0.62 -22.77 12.05
N GLY A 355 0.67 -22.47 12.26
CA GLY A 355 1.15 -21.17 12.72
C GLY A 355 0.83 -20.86 14.19
N TYR A 356 0.36 -21.83 14.98
CA TYR A 356 0.08 -21.65 16.40
C TYR A 356 1.32 -21.11 17.13
N GLY A 357 1.17 -20.02 17.88
CA GLY A 357 2.28 -19.30 18.51
C GLY A 357 2.72 -18.02 17.78
N LEU A 358 2.29 -17.79 16.54
CA LEU A 358 2.41 -16.47 15.88
C LEU A 358 1.42 -15.45 16.42
N LEU A 359 0.23 -15.94 16.76
CA LEU A 359 -0.85 -15.17 17.35
C LEU A 359 -0.98 -15.62 18.81
N LYS A 360 -0.82 -14.69 19.75
CA LYS A 360 -1.30 -14.89 21.12
C LYS A 360 -2.77 -14.49 21.15
N TYR A 361 -3.62 -15.35 21.70
CA TYR A 361 -5.02 -14.98 21.91
C TYR A 361 -5.10 -13.83 22.93
N SER A 362 -6.10 -12.95 22.78
CA SER A 362 -6.37 -11.83 23.71
C SER A 362 -6.37 -12.28 25.17
N ASP A 363 -6.94 -13.45 25.44
CA ASP A 363 -7.13 -13.97 26.80
C ASP A 363 -5.78 -14.37 27.45
N GLU A 364 -4.77 -14.72 26.64
CA GLU A 364 -3.40 -14.95 27.12
C GLU A 364 -2.63 -13.63 27.39
N ILE A 365 -3.08 -12.52 26.79
CA ILE A 365 -2.56 -11.18 27.01
C ILE A 365 -3.24 -10.54 28.24
N GLU A 366 -4.54 -10.79 28.44
CA GLU A 366 -5.31 -10.35 29.61
C GLU A 366 -4.87 -11.04 30.91
N GLY A 367 -4.31 -12.25 30.84
CA GLY A 367 -3.70 -12.94 31.98
C GLY A 367 -2.39 -12.31 32.52
N ALA A 368 -1.81 -11.33 31.81
CA ALA A 368 -0.60 -10.61 32.22
C ALA A 368 -0.88 -9.25 32.87
N GLY A 369 -2.08 -9.05 33.42
CA GLY A 369 -2.51 -7.84 34.12
C GLY A 369 -2.57 -8.01 35.64
N ALA A 370 -1.43 -7.87 36.33
CA ALA A 370 -1.43 -7.18 37.61
C ALA A 370 -0.38 -6.07 37.51
N PHE A 371 -0.83 -4.82 37.62
CA PHE A 371 0.07 -3.68 37.80
C PHE A 371 1.05 -4.00 38.94
N PRO A 372 2.37 -3.86 38.77
CA PRO A 372 3.26 -3.85 39.91
C PRO A 372 2.94 -2.62 40.78
N GLU A 373 2.80 -2.83 42.09
CA GLU A 373 2.74 -1.75 43.09
C GLU A 373 3.99 -0.85 43.04
#